data_AF-I0GV69-F1
#
_entry.id   AF-I0GV69-F1
#
_cell.length_a   1.000
_cell.length_b   1.000
_cell.length_c   1.000
_cell.angle_alpha   90.00
_cell.angle_beta   90.00
_cell.angle_gamma   90.00
#
_symmetry.space_group_name_H-M   'P 1'
#
loop_
_entity.id
_entity.type
_entity.pdbx_description
1 polymer ?
#
loop_
_entity_poly.entity_id
_entity_poly.type
_entity_poly.pdbx_seq_one_letter_code
_entity_poly.pdbx_strand_id
1 'polypeptide(L)'
;MDVKVKKRVEFIRAMETVARHINDERVFEGWLMCGVPDRFIKPTTTDEEIADYFDTDDVKDLTECFLRCMARAKKSGGLCYRD
;
A
#
# COMPACT_ATOMS: atom_id res chain seq x y z
N MET A 1 1.78 20.79 -6.57
CA MET A 1 2.14 19.91 -5.45
C MET A 1 3.65 19.92 -5.23
N ASP A 2 4.11 19.97 -3.97
CA ASP A 2 5.55 19.92 -3.62
C ASP A 2 6.20 18.59 -4.05
N VAL A 3 7.48 18.61 -4.41
CA VAL A 3 8.21 17.42 -4.90
C VAL A 3 8.23 16.29 -3.87
N LYS A 4 8.30 16.59 -2.58
CA LYS A 4 8.27 15.56 -1.52
C LYS A 4 6.90 14.91 -1.43
N VAL A 5 5.84 15.70 -1.57
CA VAL A 5 4.45 15.19 -1.57
C VAL A 5 4.22 14.28 -2.78
N LYS A 6 4.70 14.66 -3.96
CA LYS A 6 4.62 13.79 -5.15
C LYS A 6 5.30 12.45 -4.94
N LYS A 7 6.54 12.45 -4.43
CA LYS A 7 7.30 11.21 -4.14
C LYS A 7 6.60 10.33 -3.09
N ARG A 8 5.97 10.94 -2.10
CA ARG A 8 5.16 10.23 -1.10
C ARG A 8 4.01 9.48 -1.77
N VAL A 9 3.23 10.17 -2.60
CA VAL A 9 2.08 9.57 -3.30
C VAL A 9 2.52 8.42 -4.21
N GLU A 10 3.59 8.62 -4.99
CA GLU A 10 4.18 7.57 -5.82
C GLU A 10 4.57 6.33 -5.00
N PHE A 11 5.15 6.54 -3.81
CA PHE A 11 5.55 5.46 -2.91
C PHE A 11 4.34 4.68 -2.35
N ILE A 12 3.27 5.38 -1.95
CA ILE A 12 2.02 4.75 -1.49
C ILE A 12 1.39 3.92 -2.60
N ARG A 13 1.29 4.45 -3.83
CA ARG A 13 0.76 3.70 -4.98
C ARG A 13 1.57 2.45 -5.27
N ALA A 14 2.89 2.52 -5.16
CA ALA A 14 3.76 1.37 -5.37
C ALA A 14 3.51 0.28 -4.31
N MET A 15 3.41 0.64 -3.03
CA MET A 15 3.09 -0.31 -1.96
C MET A 15 1.74 -0.97 -2.17
N GLU A 16 0.70 -0.19 -2.47
CA GLU A 16 -0.64 -0.71 -2.75
C GLU A 16 -0.65 -1.67 -3.95
N THR A 17 0.04 -1.29 -5.03
CA THR A 17 0.17 -2.13 -6.22
C THR A 17 0.80 -3.47 -5.89
N VAL A 18 1.89 -3.48 -5.11
CA VAL A 18 2.56 -4.72 -4.71
C VAL A 18 1.71 -5.53 -3.73
N ALA A 19 1.07 -4.88 -2.75
CA ALA A 19 0.27 -5.56 -1.74
C ALA A 19 -0.94 -6.32 -2.34
N ARG A 20 -1.54 -5.79 -3.42
CA ARG A 20 -2.62 -6.48 -4.16
C ARG A 20 -2.19 -7.80 -4.81
N HIS A 21 -0.88 -8.06 -4.92
CA HIS A 21 -0.35 -9.31 -5.45
C HIS A 21 0.04 -10.32 -4.36
N ILE A 22 -0.22 -10.04 -3.08
CA ILE A 22 -0.02 -11.00 -2.00
C ILE A 22 -0.90 -12.23 -2.25
N ASN A 23 -0.30 -13.40 -2.33
CA ASN A 23 -1.02 -14.64 -2.63
C ASN A 23 -1.88 -15.15 -1.45
N ASP A 24 -1.41 -14.93 -0.22
CA ASP A 24 -2.12 -15.32 1.00
C ASP A 24 -3.15 -14.26 1.39
N GLU A 25 -4.44 -14.59 1.20
CA GLU A 25 -5.56 -13.69 1.47
C GLU A 25 -5.57 -13.16 2.91
N ARG A 26 -5.14 -13.95 3.91
CA ARG A 26 -5.09 -13.47 5.31
C ARG A 26 -4.01 -12.43 5.53
N VAL A 27 -2.90 -12.53 4.81
CA VAL A 27 -1.83 -11.52 4.84
C VAL A 27 -2.30 -10.27 4.10
N PHE A 28 -3.02 -10.42 2.99
CA PHE A 28 -3.61 -9.31 2.27
C PHE A 28 -4.70 -8.59 3.07
N GLU A 29 -5.58 -9.30 3.76
CA GLU A 29 -6.56 -8.73 4.70
C GLU A 29 -5.87 -7.88 5.78
N GLY A 30 -4.70 -8.33 6.29
CA GLY A 30 -3.89 -7.54 7.21
C GLY A 30 -3.43 -6.20 6.62
N TRP A 31 -3.08 -6.18 5.33
CA TRP A 31 -2.78 -4.94 4.61
C TRP A 31 -4.02 -4.05 4.49
N LEU A 32 -5.18 -4.61 4.17
CA LEU A 32 -6.42 -3.83 4.03
C LEU A 32 -6.90 -3.21 5.35
N MET A 33 -6.58 -3.83 6.49
CA MET A 33 -6.97 -3.32 7.82
C MET A 33 -6.00 -2.27 8.38
N CYS A 34 -4.70 -2.38 8.09
CA CYS A 34 -3.66 -1.59 8.75
C CYS A 34 -2.79 -0.77 7.79
N GLY A 35 -2.97 -0.94 6.49
CA GLY A 35 -2.26 -0.22 5.43
C GLY A 35 -3.24 0.67 4.66
N VAL A 36 -3.36 0.45 3.35
CA VAL A 36 -4.32 1.17 2.50
C VAL A 36 -5.69 0.48 2.58
N PRO A 37 -6.76 1.19 2.97
CA PRO A 37 -8.11 0.63 3.00
C PRO A 37 -8.55 0.11 1.63
N ASP A 38 -9.36 -0.96 1.63
CA ASP A 38 -9.81 -1.57 0.37
C ASP A 38 -10.49 -0.53 -0.54
N ARG A 39 -10.09 -0.56 -1.82
CA ARG A 39 -10.56 0.34 -2.87
C ARG A 39 -10.35 1.83 -2.59
N PHE A 40 -9.51 2.23 -1.62
CA PHE A 40 -9.19 3.65 -1.44
C PHE A 40 -8.46 4.20 -2.68
N ILE A 41 -7.41 3.50 -3.12
CA ILE A 41 -6.67 3.84 -4.34
C ILE A 41 -7.29 3.11 -5.53
N LYS A 42 -7.90 3.89 -6.41
CA LYS A 42 -8.48 3.49 -7.70
C LYS A 42 -7.74 4.23 -8.83
N PRO A 43 -7.92 3.82 -10.10
CA PRO A 43 -7.37 4.55 -11.24
C PRO A 43 -7.82 6.02 -11.31
N THR A 44 -8.99 6.34 -10.75
CA THR A 44 -9.54 7.69 -10.70
C THR A 44 -9.14 8.49 -9.46
N THR A 45 -8.52 7.85 -8.46
CA THR A 45 -8.08 8.56 -7.25
C THR A 45 -6.93 9.48 -7.64
N THR A 46 -7.09 10.77 -7.36
CA THR A 46 -6.10 11.81 -7.65
C THR A 46 -4.93 11.76 -6.68
N ASP A 47 -3.82 12.38 -7.05
CA ASP A 47 -2.66 12.45 -6.15
C ASP A 47 -2.92 13.38 -4.96
N GLU A 48 -3.74 14.41 -5.16
CA GLU A 48 -4.21 15.30 -4.09
C GLU A 48 -5.03 14.54 -3.04
N GLU A 49 -5.98 13.68 -3.45
CA GLU A 49 -6.77 12.86 -2.52
C GLU A 49 -5.88 11.92 -1.67
N ILE A 50 -4.85 11.33 -2.28
CA ILE A 50 -3.90 10.47 -1.55
C ILE A 50 -3.05 11.32 -0.60
N ALA A 51 -2.61 12.50 -1.05
CA ALA A 51 -1.77 13.39 -0.25
C ALA A 51 -2.50 13.99 0.95
N ASP A 52 -3.81 14.27 0.82
CA ASP A 52 -4.66 14.80 1.89
C ASP A 52 -5.04 13.72 2.91
N TYR A 53 -5.16 12.47 2.46
CA TYR A 53 -5.48 11.35 3.34
C TYR A 53 -4.27 10.80 4.09
N PHE A 54 -3.10 10.74 3.44
CA PHE A 54 -1.86 10.23 4.04
C PHE A 54 -0.83 11.33 4.17
N ASP A 55 -0.53 11.70 5.41
CA ASP A 55 0.55 12.61 5.74
C ASP A 55 1.91 11.89 5.82
N THR A 56 2.93 12.57 6.36
CA THR A 56 4.28 11.99 6.42
C THR A 56 4.42 10.95 7.54
N ASP A 57 3.69 11.10 8.63
CA ASP A 57 3.71 10.16 9.75
C ASP A 57 2.90 8.92 9.41
N ASP A 58 1.75 9.08 8.74
CA ASP A 58 0.96 7.94 8.23
C ASP A 58 1.80 7.03 7.32
N VAL A 59 2.66 7.61 6.48
CA VAL A 59 3.53 6.83 5.57
C VAL A 59 4.53 5.97 6.33
N LYS A 60 5.01 6.40 7.49
CA LYS A 60 5.93 5.59 8.29
C LYS A 60 5.23 4.32 8.77
N ASP A 61 4.04 4.48 9.32
CA ASP A 61 3.21 3.37 9.80
C ASP A 61 2.78 2.46 8.65
N LEU A 62 2.39 3.05 7.53
CA LEU A 62 2.05 2.32 6.30
C LEU A 62 3.23 1.50 5.78
N THR A 63 4.44 2.07 5.81
CA THR A 63 5.68 1.39 5.39
C THR A 63 6.00 0.23 6.32
N GLU A 64 5.87 0.41 7.63
CA GLU A 64 6.08 -0.67 8.59
C GLU A 64 5.06 -1.80 8.39
N CYS A 65 3.79 -1.45 8.22
CA CYS A 65 2.72 -2.40 7.90
C CYS A 65 3.03 -3.18 6.62
N PHE A 66 3.41 -2.47 5.55
CA PHE A 66 3.80 -3.06 4.27
C PHE A 66 4.95 -4.06 4.44
N LEU A 67 6.02 -3.68 5.15
CA LEU A 67 7.18 -4.55 5.38
C LEU A 67 6.80 -5.80 6.19
N ARG A 68 5.93 -5.67 7.19
CA ARG A 68 5.41 -6.82 7.96
C ARG A 68 4.59 -7.75 7.06
N CYS A 69 3.74 -7.21 6.19
CA CYS A 69 2.99 -8.00 5.21
C CYS A 69 3.91 -8.71 4.22
N MET A 70 4.91 -8.03 3.65
CA MET A 70 5.88 -8.66 2.74
C MET A 70 6.70 -9.78 3.41
N ALA A 71 7.12 -9.56 4.66
CA ALA A 71 7.84 -10.57 5.43
C ALA A 71 6.99 -11.83 5.70
N ARG A 72 5.67 -11.66 5.89
CA ARG A 72 4.72 -12.77 6.03
C ARG A 72 4.42 -13.43 4.69
N ALA A 73 4.13 -12.64 3.65
CA ALA A 73 3.86 -13.12 2.30
C ALA A 73 4.99 -14.02 1.78
N LYS A 74 6.27 -13.64 2.01
CA LYS A 74 7.44 -14.47 1.68
C LYS A 74 7.36 -15.90 2.26
N LYS A 75 6.72 -16.08 3.41
CA LYS A 75 6.56 -17.38 4.08
C LYS A 75 5.28 -18.12 3.67
N SER A 76 4.33 -17.44 3.05
CA SER A 76 2.99 -17.98 2.75
C SER A 76 2.65 -18.02 1.26
N GLY A 77 3.65 -18.28 0.41
CA GLY A 77 3.48 -18.45 -1.04
C GLY A 77 3.88 -17.24 -1.88
N GLY A 78 4.37 -16.17 -1.25
CA GLY A 78 4.97 -15.03 -1.93
C GLY A 78 3.95 -14.11 -2.58
N LEU A 79 4.38 -13.47 -3.68
CA LEU A 79 3.55 -12.64 -4.54
C LEU A 79 3.18 -13.41 -5.79
N CYS A 80 1.94 -13.31 -6.24
CA CYS A 80 1.48 -13.87 -7.51
C CYS A 80 0.98 -12.73 -8.40
N TYR A 81 1.49 -12.67 -9.64
CA TYR A 81 0.91 -11.79 -10.65
C TYR A 81 -0.44 -12.38 -11.09
N ARG A 82 -1.52 -11.60 -10.96
CA ARG A 82 -2.86 -11.99 -11.40
C ARG A 82 -3.34 -10.86 -12.33
N ASP A 83 -3.58 -11.21 -13.59
CA ASP A 83 -4.10 -10.31 -14.63
C ASP A 83 -5.53 -9.84 -14.33
#